data_AF-A0A7W1Q782-F1
#
_entry.id   AF-A0A7W1Q782-F1
#
_cell.length_a   1.000
_cell.length_b   1.000
_cell.length_c   1.000
_cell.angle_alpha   90.00
_cell.angle_beta   90.00
_cell.angle_gamma   90.00
#
_symmetry.space_group_name_H-M   'P 1'
#
loop_
_entity.id
_entity.type
_entity.pdbx_description
1 polymer ?
#
loop_
_entity_poly.entity_id
_entity_poly.type
_entity_poly.pdbx_seq_one_letter_code
_entity_poly.pdbx_strand_id
1 'polypeptide(L)'
;STGAAGTVIGPDAVREAMANGRAGRALFILDLAVPRDVDPAVGGLPHVRLADIDDLGEVLASADPDPVAPNEVEKVRAIVAEEVRSFAEWRRAARLAPLIQALKDRGAWVQEAELARAANRLAGLSDREREAVEALARGIVAKLLHDPIVTIKERSGPGSVDALARAAAELFGIEFHPGA
;
A
#
# COMPACT_ATOMS: atom_id res chain seq x y z
N SER A 1 4.85 -24.75 -16.39
CA SER A 1 4.33 -23.40 -16.10
C SER A 1 4.09 -22.71 -17.41
N THR A 2 2.97 -23.06 -18.03
CA THR A 2 2.48 -22.40 -19.23
C THR A 2 1.39 -21.41 -18.82
N GLY A 3 1.25 -20.29 -19.54
CA GLY A 3 0.15 -19.34 -19.31
C GLY A 3 -1.15 -19.74 -20.02
N ALA A 4 -1.36 -21.04 -20.27
CA ALA A 4 -2.48 -21.54 -21.05
C ALA A 4 -3.78 -21.54 -20.23
N ALA A 5 -4.89 -21.15 -20.85
CA ALA A 5 -6.21 -21.10 -20.20
C ALA A 5 -6.90 -22.48 -20.05
N GLY A 6 -6.16 -23.58 -20.21
CA GLY A 6 -6.69 -24.94 -20.15
C GLY A 6 -5.59 -26.00 -20.06
N THR A 7 -5.98 -27.27 -19.89
CA THR A 7 -5.06 -28.40 -19.75
C THR A 7 -4.24 -28.60 -21.02
N VAL A 8 -2.91 -28.51 -20.90
CA VAL A 8 -1.94 -28.69 -21.98
C VAL A 8 -1.59 -30.16 -22.15
N ILE A 9 -1.56 -30.92 -21.06
CA ILE A 9 -1.22 -32.35 -21.07
C ILE A 9 -2.49 -33.16 -20.77
N GLY A 10 -3.01 -33.83 -21.81
CA GLY A 10 -4.15 -34.73 -21.71
C GLY A 10 -3.76 -36.21 -21.65
N PRO A 11 -4.71 -37.10 -21.28
CA PRO A 11 -4.46 -38.54 -21.14
C PRO A 11 -3.96 -39.23 -22.41
N ASP A 12 -4.41 -38.79 -23.59
CA ASP A 12 -4.06 -39.40 -24.88
C ASP A 12 -2.56 -39.21 -25.20
N ALA A 13 -2.06 -37.99 -25.02
CA ALA A 13 -0.65 -37.66 -25.22
C ALA A 13 0.25 -38.44 -24.26
N VAL A 14 -0.18 -38.61 -23.01
CA VAL A 14 0.56 -39.41 -22.03
C VAL A 14 0.53 -40.90 -22.38
N ARG A 15 -0.61 -41.44 -22.82
CA ARG A 15 -0.70 -42.85 -23.26
C ARG A 15 0.22 -43.14 -24.44
N GLU A 16 0.26 -42.25 -25.44
CA GLU A 16 1.16 -42.38 -26.59
C GLU A 16 2.63 -42.38 -26.16
N ALA A 17 3.02 -41.43 -25.29
CA ALA A 17 4.38 -41.35 -24.77
C ALA A 17 4.79 -42.60 -23.97
N MET A 18 3.87 -43.16 -23.18
CA MET A 18 4.11 -44.38 -22.41
C MET A 18 4.27 -45.61 -23.32
N ALA A 19 3.46 -45.73 -24.37
CA ALA A 19 3.50 -46.85 -25.31
C ALA A 19 4.76 -46.86 -26.18
N ASN A 20 5.20 -45.70 -26.66
CA ASN A 20 6.24 -45.60 -27.68
C ASN A 20 7.64 -45.30 -27.14
N GLY A 21 7.75 -44.76 -25.92
CA GLY A 21 9.01 -44.19 -25.44
C GLY A 21 9.52 -44.68 -24.08
N ARG A 22 8.74 -45.49 -23.35
CA ARG A 22 9.04 -45.75 -21.93
C ARG A 22 9.13 -47.22 -21.51
N ALA A 23 8.77 -48.18 -22.36
CA ALA A 23 8.93 -49.62 -22.11
C ALA A 23 8.52 -50.07 -20.68
N GLY A 24 7.42 -49.51 -20.16
CA GLY A 24 6.91 -49.81 -18.81
C GLY A 24 7.55 -49.02 -17.64
N ARG A 25 8.48 -48.10 -17.91
CA ARG A 25 9.10 -47.26 -16.87
C ARG A 25 8.12 -46.19 -16.36
N ALA A 26 7.96 -46.15 -15.04
CA ALA A 26 7.09 -45.21 -14.34
C ALA A 26 7.35 -43.74 -14.75
N LEU A 27 6.27 -42.97 -14.91
CA LEU A 27 6.27 -41.55 -15.20
C LEU A 27 5.73 -40.79 -13.99
N PHE A 28 6.55 -39.90 -13.45
CA PHE A 28 6.12 -38.93 -12.44
C PHE A 28 5.92 -37.57 -13.12
N ILE A 29 4.75 -36.97 -12.89
CA ILE A 29 4.39 -35.65 -13.40
C ILE A 29 4.12 -34.78 -12.18
N LEU A 30 4.80 -33.64 -12.10
CA LEU A 30 4.59 -32.62 -11.08
C LEU A 30 3.93 -31.40 -11.74
N ASP A 31 2.66 -31.15 -11.42
CA ASP A 31 1.91 -30.00 -11.91
C ASP A 31 1.90 -28.87 -10.87
N LEU A 32 2.69 -27.83 -11.12
CA LEU A 32 2.78 -26.64 -10.27
C LEU A 32 1.94 -25.45 -10.78
N ALA A 33 1.12 -25.66 -11.83
CA ALA A 33 0.36 -24.58 -12.44
C ALA A 33 -0.99 -24.34 -11.74
N VAL A 34 -1.38 -23.06 -11.69
CA VAL A 34 -2.69 -22.61 -11.18
C VAL A 34 -3.27 -21.59 -12.16
N PRO A 35 -4.30 -21.92 -12.97
CA PRO A 35 -4.99 -23.22 -13.05
C PRO A 35 -4.10 -24.35 -13.63
N ARG A 36 -4.49 -25.61 -13.41
CA ARG A 36 -3.69 -26.82 -13.72
C ARG A 36 -3.33 -26.95 -15.21
N ASP A 37 -2.07 -27.29 -15.48
CA ASP A 37 -1.54 -27.55 -16.84
C ASP A 37 -1.86 -29.01 -17.27
N VAL A 38 -2.13 -29.92 -16.32
CA VAL A 38 -2.33 -31.36 -16.58
C VAL A 38 -3.76 -31.78 -16.25
N ASP A 39 -4.39 -32.52 -17.16
CA ASP A 39 -5.70 -33.12 -16.91
C ASP A 39 -5.60 -34.14 -15.74
N PRO A 40 -6.42 -34.00 -14.68
CA PRO A 40 -6.42 -34.94 -13.55
C PRO A 40 -6.61 -36.41 -13.95
N ALA A 41 -7.29 -36.70 -15.07
CA ALA A 41 -7.46 -38.05 -15.58
C ALA A 41 -6.14 -38.74 -15.93
N VAL A 42 -5.06 -37.99 -16.16
CA VAL A 42 -3.69 -38.52 -16.36
C VAL A 42 -3.21 -39.32 -15.14
N GLY A 43 -3.60 -38.92 -13.93
CA GLY A 43 -3.23 -39.63 -12.70
C GLY A 43 -3.80 -41.05 -12.59
N GLY A 44 -4.83 -41.38 -13.37
CA GLY A 44 -5.42 -42.72 -13.43
C GLY A 44 -4.73 -43.69 -14.39
N LEU A 45 -3.70 -43.25 -15.14
CA LEU A 45 -3.04 -44.09 -16.14
C LEU A 45 -2.04 -45.08 -15.51
N PRO A 46 -1.90 -46.29 -16.05
CA PRO A 46 -0.93 -47.27 -15.56
C PRO A 46 0.50 -46.73 -15.58
N HIS A 47 1.23 -46.95 -14.48
CA HIS A 47 2.62 -46.49 -14.30
C HIS A 47 2.78 -44.96 -14.34
N VAL A 48 1.71 -44.17 -14.19
CA VAL A 48 1.78 -42.71 -14.07
C VAL A 48 1.45 -42.31 -12.64
N ARG A 49 2.23 -41.38 -12.08
CA ARG A 49 1.92 -40.69 -10.83
C ARG A 49 1.89 -39.19 -11.12
N LEU A 50 0.73 -38.59 -10.93
CA LEU A 50 0.54 -37.15 -10.96
C LEU A 50 0.59 -36.64 -9.52
N ALA A 51 1.42 -35.63 -9.27
CA ALA A 51 1.42 -34.86 -8.04
C ALA A 51 1.21 -33.39 -8.38
N ASP A 52 0.51 -32.67 -7.53
CA ASP A 52 0.25 -31.25 -7.70
C ASP A 52 0.88 -30.39 -6.57
N ILE A 53 0.55 -29.10 -6.58
CA ILE A 53 1.03 -28.15 -5.57
C ILE A 53 0.48 -28.46 -4.16
N ASP A 54 -0.71 -29.05 -4.04
CA ASP A 54 -1.32 -29.42 -2.78
C ASP A 54 -0.62 -30.68 -2.21
N ASP A 55 -0.39 -31.69 -3.05
CA ASP A 55 0.38 -32.89 -2.69
C ASP A 55 1.80 -32.53 -2.19
N LEU A 56 2.44 -31.55 -2.82
CA LEU A 56 3.74 -31.05 -2.39
C LEU A 56 3.65 -30.39 -1.00
N GLY A 57 2.57 -29.67 -0.74
CA GLY A 57 2.28 -29.07 0.56
C GLY A 57 2.17 -30.12 1.68
N GLU A 58 1.49 -31.24 1.43
CA GLU A 58 1.38 -32.34 2.39
C GLU A 58 2.73 -33.00 2.69
N VAL A 59 3.53 -33.26 1.65
CA VAL A 59 4.89 -33.82 1.81
C VAL A 59 5.76 -32.89 2.64
N LEU A 60 5.76 -31.59 2.34
CA LEU A 60 6.53 -30.59 3.09
C LEU A 60 6.07 -30.44 4.54
N ALA A 61 4.76 -30.56 4.81
CA ALA A 61 4.22 -30.52 6.16
C ALA A 61 4.57 -31.76 7.00
N SER A 62 4.77 -32.91 6.35
CA SER A 62 5.16 -34.16 7.00
C SER A 62 6.68 -34.34 7.16
N ALA A 63 7.48 -33.50 6.50
CA ALA A 63 8.94 -33.54 6.59
C ALA A 63 9.43 -32.89 7.90
N ASP A 64 10.58 -33.35 8.41
CA ASP A 64 11.22 -32.70 9.55
C ASP A 64 11.53 -31.24 9.20
N PRO A 65 11.13 -30.27 10.05
CA PRO A 65 11.34 -28.87 9.77
C PRO A 65 12.84 -28.57 9.72
N ASP A 66 13.27 -27.86 8.66
CA ASP A 66 14.63 -27.35 8.57
C ASP A 66 14.91 -26.47 9.81
N PRO A 67 15.90 -26.82 10.66
CA PRO A 67 16.16 -26.11 11.91
C PRO A 67 16.60 -24.65 11.69
N VAL A 68 17.01 -24.27 10.48
CA VAL A 68 17.38 -22.90 10.11
C VAL A 68 16.15 -22.05 9.73
N ALA A 69 15.11 -22.68 9.17
CA ALA A 69 13.92 -21.99 8.66
C ALA A 69 13.15 -21.17 9.71
N PRO A 70 12.96 -21.61 10.98
CA PRO A 70 12.24 -20.82 11.98
C PRO A 70 12.90 -19.47 12.30
N ASN A 71 14.24 -19.43 12.35
CA ASN A 71 14.98 -18.21 12.66
C ASN A 71 14.91 -17.20 11.51
N GLU A 72 15.04 -17.68 10.26
CA GLU A 72 14.91 -16.81 9.08
C GLU A 72 13.47 -16.31 8.91
N VAL A 73 12.46 -17.15 9.17
CA VAL A 73 11.05 -16.73 9.14
C VAL A 73 10.78 -15.65 10.18
N GLU A 74 11.34 -15.76 11.39
CA GLU A 74 11.16 -14.73 12.42
C GLU A 74 11.80 -13.39 12.02
N LYS A 75 13.01 -13.42 11.44
CA LYS A 75 13.64 -12.20 10.88
C LYS A 75 12.77 -11.55 9.81
N VAL A 76 12.21 -12.33 8.90
CA VAL A 76 11.32 -11.81 7.85
C VAL A 76 10.03 -11.26 8.46
N ARG A 77 9.45 -11.92 9.47
CA ARG A 77 8.26 -11.41 10.19
C ARG A 77 8.55 -10.06 10.84
N ALA A 78 9.73 -9.87 11.43
CA ALA A 78 10.13 -8.58 12.00
C ALA A 78 10.19 -7.47 10.94
N ILE A 79 10.78 -7.76 9.77
CA ILE A 79 10.83 -6.81 8.63
C ILE A 79 9.41 -6.45 8.18
N VAL A 80 8.55 -7.45 7.95
CA VAL A 80 7.16 -7.22 7.53
C VAL A 80 6.42 -6.39 8.56
N ALA A 81 6.59 -6.67 9.85
CA ALA A 81 5.94 -5.91 10.91
C ALA A 81 6.39 -4.44 10.95
N GLU A 82 7.67 -4.17 10.68
CA GLU A 82 8.19 -2.81 10.54
C GLU A 82 7.58 -2.08 9.35
N GLU A 83 7.58 -2.71 8.17
CA GLU A 83 7.00 -2.13 6.96
C GLU A 83 5.50 -1.87 7.10
N VAL A 84 4.76 -2.74 7.78
CA VAL A 84 3.34 -2.54 8.06
C VAL A 84 3.13 -1.30 8.95
N ARG A 85 3.99 -1.08 9.96
CA ARG A 85 3.91 0.13 10.80
C ARG A 85 4.19 1.38 9.98
N SER A 86 5.27 1.38 9.21
CA SER A 86 5.67 2.49 8.32
C SER A 86 4.58 2.82 7.30
N PHE A 87 3.99 1.80 6.68
CA PHE A 87 2.87 1.96 5.75
C PHE A 87 1.64 2.57 6.42
N ALA A 88 1.31 2.12 7.64
CA ALA A 88 0.19 2.67 8.40
C ALA A 88 0.40 4.15 8.77
N GLU A 89 1.63 4.57 9.07
CA GLU A 89 2.00 5.98 9.28
C GLU A 89 1.89 6.80 8.01
N TRP A 90 2.49 6.32 6.92
CA TRP A 90 2.42 6.96 5.61
C TRP A 90 0.98 7.17 5.15
N ARG A 91 0.13 6.13 5.25
CA ARG A 91 -1.29 6.18 4.87
C ARG A 91 -2.08 7.17 5.74
N ARG A 92 -1.67 7.41 6.99
CA ARG A 92 -2.27 8.45 7.85
C ARG A 92 -1.86 9.84 7.38
N ALA A 93 -0.58 10.07 7.14
CA ALA A 93 -0.08 11.35 6.62
C ALA A 93 -0.73 11.71 5.28
N ALA A 94 -0.85 10.75 4.37
CA ALA A 94 -1.50 10.94 3.06
C ALA A 94 -2.97 11.38 3.18
N ARG A 95 -3.72 10.81 4.13
CA ARG A 95 -5.13 11.18 4.38
C ARG A 95 -5.31 12.60 4.91
N LEU A 96 -4.34 13.11 5.66
CA LEU A 96 -4.39 14.46 6.23
C LEU A 96 -3.85 15.52 5.29
N ALA A 97 -3.11 15.14 4.24
CA ALA A 97 -2.50 16.06 3.31
C ALA A 97 -3.51 17.05 2.67
N PRO A 98 -4.71 16.64 2.22
CA PRO A 98 -5.70 17.57 1.67
C PRO A 98 -6.18 18.60 2.69
N LEU A 99 -6.42 18.21 3.95
CA LEU A 99 -6.81 19.13 5.01
C LEU A 99 -5.72 20.15 5.32
N ILE A 100 -4.47 19.68 5.42
CA ILE A 100 -3.33 20.56 5.68
C ILE A 100 -3.15 21.56 4.54
N GLN A 101 -3.37 21.14 3.30
CA GLN A 101 -3.33 22.05 2.17
C GLN A 101 -4.46 23.09 2.24
N ALA A 102 -5.70 22.66 2.51
CA ALA A 102 -6.83 23.56 2.67
C ALA A 102 -6.64 24.58 3.81
N LEU A 103 -6.01 24.19 4.92
CA LEU A 103 -5.66 25.11 6.02
C LEU A 103 -4.68 26.20 5.57
N LYS A 104 -3.66 25.82 4.79
CA LYS A 104 -2.69 26.77 4.23
C LYS A 104 -3.35 27.72 3.24
N ASP A 105 -4.20 27.19 2.36
CA ASP A 105 -4.92 27.98 1.35
C ASP A 105 -5.87 28.98 2.04
N ARG A 106 -6.57 28.55 3.10
CA ARG A 106 -7.41 29.44 3.92
C ARG A 106 -6.59 30.56 4.57
N GLY A 107 -5.41 30.24 5.11
CA GLY A 107 -4.50 31.24 5.68
C GLY A 107 -4.00 32.25 4.66
N ALA A 108 -3.61 31.79 3.47
CA ALA A 108 -3.18 32.65 2.36
C ALA A 108 -4.32 33.58 1.91
N TRP A 109 -5.53 33.04 1.77
CA TRP A 109 -6.71 33.83 1.44
C TRP A 109 -7.00 34.94 2.47
N VAL A 110 -6.93 34.63 3.77
CA VAL A 110 -7.11 35.65 4.83
C VAL A 110 -6.04 36.74 4.72
N GLN A 111 -4.78 36.34 4.52
CA GLN A 111 -3.67 37.27 4.37
C GLN A 111 -3.88 38.23 3.20
N GLU A 112 -4.22 37.70 2.02
CA GLU A 112 -4.49 38.49 0.82
C GLU A 112 -5.66 39.45 1.03
N ALA A 113 -6.75 38.98 1.66
CA ALA A 113 -7.91 39.80 1.95
C ALA A 113 -7.63 40.95 2.94
N GLU A 114 -6.75 40.75 3.92
CA GLU A 114 -6.33 41.82 4.85
C GLU A 114 -5.38 42.81 4.16
N LEU A 115 -4.42 42.33 3.37
CA LEU A 115 -3.52 43.20 2.61
C LEU A 115 -4.29 44.07 1.60
N ALA A 116 -5.27 43.49 0.90
CA ALA A 116 -6.15 44.21 -0.01
C ALA A 116 -6.97 45.31 0.72
N ARG A 117 -7.52 45.01 1.91
CA ARG A 117 -8.22 46.01 2.73
C ARG A 117 -7.30 47.13 3.20
N ALA A 118 -6.03 46.82 3.47
CA ALA A 118 -5.04 47.81 3.88
C ALA A 118 -4.43 48.59 2.69
N ALA A 119 -4.70 48.21 1.44
CA ALA A 119 -3.99 48.71 0.26
C ALA A 119 -3.94 50.25 0.16
N ASN A 120 -5.08 50.93 0.39
CA ASN A 120 -5.13 52.40 0.36
C ASN A 120 -4.27 53.05 1.46
N ARG A 121 -4.21 52.45 2.65
CA ARG A 121 -3.37 52.94 3.76
C ARG A 121 -1.89 52.68 3.53
N LEU A 122 -1.58 51.62 2.76
CA LEU A 122 -0.23 51.22 2.38
C LEU A 122 0.22 51.87 1.05
N ALA A 123 -0.58 52.74 0.43
CA ALA A 123 -0.29 53.30 -0.89
C ALA A 123 0.97 54.18 -0.93
N GLY A 124 1.33 54.81 0.20
CA GLY A 124 2.53 55.66 0.33
C GLY A 124 3.82 54.92 0.66
N LEU A 125 3.78 53.59 0.84
CA LEU A 125 4.97 52.80 1.12
C LEU A 125 5.83 52.61 -0.14
N SER A 126 7.15 52.63 0.04
CA SER A 126 8.08 52.14 -0.98
C SER A 126 7.90 50.64 -1.22
N ASP A 127 8.37 50.13 -2.37
CA ASP A 127 8.29 48.70 -2.69
C ASP A 127 8.94 47.81 -1.62
N ARG A 128 10.07 48.27 -1.05
CA ARG A 128 10.78 47.57 0.02
C ARG A 128 9.96 47.49 1.31
N GLU A 129 9.26 48.56 1.67
CA GLU A 129 8.41 48.59 2.87
C GLU A 129 7.15 47.74 2.66
N ARG A 130 6.57 47.78 1.45
CA ARG A 130 5.45 46.92 1.08
C ARG A 130 5.84 45.44 1.21
N GLU A 131 6.98 45.06 0.65
CA GLU A 131 7.50 43.68 0.76
C GLU A 131 7.71 43.28 2.22
N ALA A 132 8.24 44.18 3.06
CA ALA A 132 8.42 43.93 4.49
C ALA A 132 7.09 43.68 5.23
N VAL A 133 6.05 44.46 4.91
CA VAL A 133 4.70 44.28 5.48
C VAL A 133 4.08 42.96 5.02
N GLU A 134 4.20 42.62 3.74
CA GLU A 134 3.70 41.33 3.24
C GLU A 134 4.46 40.15 3.83
N ALA A 135 5.79 40.25 3.99
CA ALA A 135 6.60 39.23 4.63
C ALA A 135 6.23 39.04 6.10
N LEU A 136 5.94 40.14 6.82
CA LEU A 136 5.43 40.09 8.19
C LEU A 136 4.07 39.38 8.25
N ALA A 137 3.14 39.72 7.37
CA ALA A 137 1.83 39.10 7.29
C ALA A 137 1.94 37.59 7.00
N ARG A 138 2.75 37.21 6.00
CA ARG A 138 3.10 35.80 5.72
C ARG A 138 3.67 35.10 6.95
N GLY A 139 4.61 35.74 7.64
CA GLY A 139 5.26 35.19 8.83
C GLY A 139 4.29 34.96 9.99
N ILE A 140 3.32 35.86 10.20
CA ILE A 140 2.29 35.70 11.23
C ILE A 140 1.40 34.51 10.91
N VAL A 141 0.87 34.42 9.68
CA VAL A 141 0.01 33.31 9.26
C VAL A 141 0.75 31.97 9.35
N ALA A 142 2.00 31.92 8.88
CA ALA A 142 2.82 30.71 8.95
C ALA A 142 3.03 30.24 10.40
N LYS A 143 3.30 31.17 11.33
CA LYS A 143 3.46 30.84 12.76
C LYS A 143 2.16 30.36 13.39
N LEU A 144 1.03 31.00 13.09
CA LEU A 144 -0.28 30.59 13.62
C LEU A 144 -0.71 29.20 13.12
N LEU A 145 -0.37 28.85 11.88
CA LEU A 145 -0.73 27.54 11.31
C LEU A 145 0.28 26.43 11.65
N HIS A 146 1.48 26.76 12.13
CA HIS A 146 2.51 25.75 12.41
C HIS A 146 2.07 24.75 13.48
N ASP A 147 1.78 25.21 14.69
CA ASP A 147 1.46 24.35 15.84
C ASP A 147 0.19 23.51 15.59
N PRO A 148 -0.90 24.05 15.03
CA PRO A 148 -2.08 23.24 14.69
C PRO A 148 -1.76 22.15 13.66
N ILE A 149 -0.99 22.46 12.61
CA ILE A 149 -0.62 21.47 11.58
C ILE A 149 0.26 20.37 12.17
N VAL A 150 1.25 20.72 13.01
CA VAL A 150 2.10 19.75 13.71
C VAL A 150 1.25 18.86 14.62
N THR A 151 0.37 19.47 15.42
CA THR A 151 -0.53 18.73 16.33
C THR A 151 -1.44 17.76 15.58
N ILE A 152 -2.00 18.16 14.43
CA ILE A 152 -2.83 17.28 13.58
C ILE A 152 -2.01 16.10 13.05
N LYS A 153 -0.75 16.33 12.64
CA LYS A 153 0.13 15.25 12.14
C LYS A 153 0.51 14.26 13.24
N GLU A 154 0.87 14.75 14.43
CA GLU A 154 1.42 13.94 15.52
C GLU A 154 0.33 13.21 16.32
N ARG A 155 -0.82 13.86 16.57
CA ARG A 155 -1.88 13.32 17.44
C ARG A 155 -2.93 12.49 16.69
N SER A 156 -2.78 12.36 15.37
CA SER A 156 -3.64 11.48 14.56
C SER A 156 -3.20 10.02 14.67
N GLY A 157 -3.75 9.32 15.66
CA GLY A 157 -3.55 7.89 15.92
C GLY A 157 -4.74 6.99 15.50
N PRO A 158 -4.55 5.66 15.42
CA PRO A 158 -5.61 4.71 15.06
C PRO A 158 -6.88 4.91 15.89
N GLY A 159 -8.04 4.99 15.24
CA GLY A 159 -9.36 5.18 15.88
C GLY A 159 -9.77 6.63 16.16
N SER A 160 -8.82 7.56 16.24
CA SER A 160 -9.07 8.99 16.57
C SER A 160 -8.60 10.00 15.50
N VAL A 161 -8.01 9.53 14.38
CA VAL A 161 -7.53 10.37 13.24
C VAL A 161 -8.55 11.42 12.80
N ASP A 162 -9.83 11.10 12.96
CA ASP A 162 -10.91 11.94 12.46
C ASP A 162 -11.33 13.05 13.41
N ALA A 163 -11.25 12.88 14.73
CA ALA A 163 -11.87 13.84 15.64
C ALA A 163 -11.13 15.19 15.64
N LEU A 164 -9.80 15.17 15.78
CA LEU A 164 -8.99 16.39 15.79
C LEU A 164 -8.95 17.03 14.39
N ALA A 165 -8.81 16.21 13.34
CA ALA A 165 -8.80 16.70 11.96
C ALA A 165 -10.16 17.33 11.57
N ARG A 166 -11.29 16.71 11.94
CA ARG A 166 -12.63 17.28 11.74
C ARG A 166 -12.85 18.53 12.57
N ALA A 167 -12.44 18.54 13.84
CA ALA A 167 -12.54 19.74 14.68
C ALA A 167 -11.73 20.90 14.09
N ALA A 168 -10.51 20.63 13.60
CA ALA A 168 -9.72 21.64 12.92
C ALA A 168 -10.39 22.11 11.62
N ALA A 169 -10.94 21.19 10.82
CA ALA A 169 -11.68 21.55 9.61
C ALA A 169 -12.87 22.46 9.95
N GLU A 170 -13.65 22.12 10.98
CA GLU A 170 -14.80 22.92 11.44
C GLU A 170 -14.38 24.30 11.97
N LEU A 171 -13.36 24.37 12.82
CA LEU A 171 -12.83 25.63 13.38
C LEU A 171 -12.36 26.60 12.29
N PHE A 172 -11.84 26.09 11.18
CA PHE A 172 -11.36 26.91 10.06
C PHE A 172 -12.37 27.04 8.91
N GLY A 173 -13.56 26.41 9.03
CA GLY A 173 -14.61 26.43 8.01
C GLY A 173 -14.23 25.71 6.72
N ILE A 174 -13.52 24.60 6.82
CA ILE A 174 -13.02 23.77 5.71
C ILE A 174 -13.86 22.50 5.62
N GLU A 175 -14.31 22.15 4.40
CA GLU A 175 -14.92 20.85 4.15
C GLU A 175 -13.85 19.76 4.12
N PHE A 176 -13.94 18.80 5.05
CA PHE A 176 -13.01 17.67 5.13
C PHE A 176 -13.77 16.35 5.22
N HIS A 177 -13.57 15.48 4.23
CA HIS A 177 -14.16 14.16 4.16
C HIS A 177 -13.06 13.10 4.33
N PRO A 178 -12.88 12.54 5.55
CA PRO A 178 -11.91 11.48 5.77
C PRO A 178 -12.40 10.21 5.08
N GLY A 179 -11.82 9.88 3.92
CA GLY A 179 -12.08 8.61 3.21
C GLY A 179 -12.48 8.69 1.73
N ALA A 180 -12.40 9.86 1.11
CA ALA A 180 -12.34 9.95 -0.36
C ALA A 180 -10.93 9.61 -0.87
#